data_AF-B0P723-F1
#
_entry.id   AF-B0P723-F1
#
_cell.length_a   1.000
_cell.length_b   1.000
_cell.length_c   1.000
_cell.angle_alpha   90.00
_cell.angle_beta   90.00
_cell.angle_gamma   90.00
#
_symmetry.space_group_name_H-M   'P 1'
#
loop_
_entity.id
_entity.type
_entity.pdbx_description
1 polymer ?
#
loop_
_entity_poly.entity_id
_entity_poly.type
_entity_poly.pdbx_seq_one_letter_code
_entity_poly.pdbx_strand_id
1 'polypeptide(L)'
;MDNWASNMLDTIWRGQQPANGKNVSEERLLGIVTSTAPLTISIGGVPVCKNLYINPAILLESDQPDKIRLFFSEARKLFSKCPEMAPGPVELLTFLEQYHEASVIRVGDMVSVVKAGAEFYIQEKVVKVS
;
A
#
# COMPACT_ATOMS: atom_id res chain seq x y z
N MET A 1 34.06 -5.89 6.90
CA MET A 1 32.75 -6.50 6.61
C MET A 1 31.80 -5.96 7.66
N ASP A 2 30.80 -5.20 7.22
CA ASP A 2 30.05 -4.29 8.09
C ASP A 2 29.05 -5.06 8.96
N ASN A 3 29.29 -5.03 10.28
CA ASN A 3 28.50 -5.68 11.33
C ASN A 3 27.14 -5.00 11.60
N TRP A 4 26.63 -4.24 10.63
CA TRP A 4 25.41 -3.45 10.75
C TRP A 4 24.18 -4.36 10.95
N ALA A 5 24.09 -5.45 10.18
CA ALA A 5 22.96 -6.38 10.22
C ALA A 5 22.91 -7.12 11.57
N SER A 6 24.06 -7.50 12.11
CA SER A 6 24.17 -8.17 13.41
C SER A 6 23.80 -7.24 14.56
N ASN A 7 24.25 -5.98 14.54
CA ASN A 7 23.92 -5.01 15.59
C ASN A 7 22.45 -4.60 15.57
N MET A 8 21.83 -4.50 14.39
CA MET A 8 20.40 -4.20 14.28
C MET A 8 19.53 -5.37 14.77
N LEU A 9 19.92 -6.61 14.42
CA LEU A 9 19.28 -7.82 14.93
C LEU A 9 19.39 -7.92 16.46
N ASP A 10 20.57 -7.69 17.04
CA ASP A 10 20.78 -7.74 18.49
C ASP A 10 19.97 -6.68 19.26
N THR A 11 19.82 -5.48 18.69
CA THR A 11 19.07 -4.39 19.30
C THR A 11 17.56 -4.69 19.32
N ILE A 12 17.05 -5.30 18.26
CA ILE A 12 15.65 -5.73 18.16
C ILE A 12 15.38 -6.93 19.07
N TRP A 13 16.31 -7.90 19.12
CA TRP A 13 16.15 -9.13 19.90
C TRP A 13 16.18 -8.90 21.42
N ARG A 14 16.99 -7.96 21.91
CA ARG A 14 17.07 -7.63 23.35
C ARG A 14 15.85 -6.85 23.85
N GLY A 15 15.11 -6.18 22.95
CA GLY A 15 13.89 -5.44 23.30
C GLY A 15 12.63 -6.29 23.39
N GLN A 16 12.66 -7.54 22.92
CA GLN A 16 11.46 -8.39 22.73
C GLN A 16 11.66 -9.82 23.27
N GLN A 17 11.97 -10.00 24.56
CA GLN A 17 11.80 -11.32 25.18
C GLN A 17 10.40 -11.46 25.80
N PRO A 18 9.45 -12.17 25.15
CA PRO A 18 8.40 -12.87 25.85
C PRO A 18 8.86 -14.28 26.23
N ALA A 19 8.49 -14.70 27.43
CA ALA A 19 8.67 -16.07 27.89
C ALA A 19 7.76 -17.03 27.10
N ASN A 20 8.35 -18.12 26.61
CA ASN A 20 7.71 -19.34 26.12
C ASN A 20 6.80 -19.29 24.87
N GLY A 21 7.16 -20.14 23.89
CA GLY A 21 6.24 -20.67 22.88
C GLY A 21 6.25 -19.91 21.54
N LYS A 22 6.51 -20.65 20.45
CA LYS A 22 6.50 -20.18 19.05
C LYS A 22 5.27 -19.32 18.74
N ASN A 23 5.45 -18.01 18.77
CA ASN A 23 4.60 -17.05 18.08
C ASN A 23 5.52 -16.33 17.11
N VAL A 24 5.29 -16.48 15.81
CA VAL A 24 5.84 -15.52 14.85
C VAL A 24 5.17 -14.21 15.21
N SER A 25 5.87 -13.34 15.93
CA SER A 25 5.31 -12.07 16.37
C SER A 25 5.07 -11.22 15.13
N GLU A 26 3.81 -11.10 14.73
CA GLU A 26 3.40 -10.14 13.72
C GLU A 26 3.59 -8.73 14.28
N GLU A 27 4.51 -7.98 13.68
CA GLU A 27 4.76 -6.61 14.07
C GLU A 27 4.04 -5.66 13.12
N ARG A 28 3.27 -4.72 13.67
CA ARG A 28 2.60 -3.68 12.90
C ARG A 28 3.47 -2.44 12.85
N LEU A 29 3.78 -1.98 11.65
CA LEU A 29 4.70 -0.90 11.36
C LEU A 29 4.03 0.13 10.45
N LEU A 30 4.52 1.37 10.52
CA LEU A 30 4.18 2.41 9.55
C LEU A 30 5.36 2.62 8.61
N GLY A 31 5.06 2.67 7.31
CA GLY A 31 6.02 2.96 6.26
C GLY A 31 5.63 4.18 5.45
N ILE A 32 6.61 4.85 4.85
CA ILE A 32 6.40 5.87 3.83
C ILE A 32 6.84 5.30 2.49
N VAL A 33 6.01 5.39 1.46
CA VAL A 33 6.34 4.93 0.12
C VAL A 33 7.37 5.88 -0.50
N THR A 34 8.53 5.36 -0.87
CA THR A 34 9.62 6.15 -1.46
C THR A 34 9.80 5.91 -2.95
N SER A 35 9.28 4.81 -3.48
CA SER A 35 9.23 4.50 -4.92
C SER A 35 8.10 3.51 -5.19
N THR A 36 7.45 3.62 -6.35
CA THR A 36 6.42 2.67 -6.82
C THR A 36 6.95 1.72 -7.90
N ALA A 37 8.03 2.07 -8.61
CA ALA A 37 8.72 1.21 -9.58
C ALA A 37 10.26 1.30 -9.46
N PRO A 38 10.92 0.31 -8.82
CA PRO A 38 10.34 -0.79 -8.05
C PRO A 38 9.72 -0.28 -6.75
N LEU A 39 8.71 -0.99 -6.23
CA LEU A 39 8.08 -0.64 -4.96
C LEU A 39 9.10 -0.64 -3.82
N THR A 40 9.22 0.50 -3.14
CA THR A 40 10.10 0.69 -1.99
C THR A 40 9.38 1.51 -0.94
N ILE A 41 9.53 1.11 0.32
CA ILE A 41 9.02 1.85 1.48
C ILE A 41 10.16 2.16 2.45
N SER A 42 10.01 3.20 3.26
CA SER A 42 10.91 3.54 4.37
C SER A 42 10.18 3.32 5.69
N ILE A 43 10.72 2.46 6.55
CA ILE A 43 10.21 2.20 7.90
C ILE A 43 11.26 2.73 8.89
N GLY A 44 10.90 3.74 9.69
CA GLY A 44 11.84 4.35 10.64
C GLY A 44 13.12 4.90 9.99
N GLY A 45 13.06 5.30 8.72
CA GLY A 45 14.22 5.78 7.96
C GLY A 45 15.01 4.69 7.22
N VAL A 46 14.67 3.41 7.41
CA VAL A 46 15.35 2.29 6.73
C VAL A 46 14.56 1.89 5.48
N PRO A 47 15.20 1.86 4.29
CA PRO A 47 14.54 1.43 3.06
C PRO A 47 14.32 -0.09 3.02
N VAL A 48 13.12 -0.49 2.63
CA VAL A 48 12.70 -1.87 2.38
C VAL A 48 12.26 -1.95 0.92
N CYS A 49 12.93 -2.81 0.14
CA CYS A 49 12.70 -2.99 -1.30
C CYS A 49 12.59 -4.45 -1.74
N LYS A 50 12.55 -5.39 -0.78
CA LYS A 50 12.48 -6.84 -1.03
C LYS A 50 11.43 -7.47 -0.11
N ASN A 51 10.88 -8.60 -0.55
CA ASN A 51 9.82 -9.34 0.15
C ASN A 51 8.62 -8.46 0.52
N LEU A 52 8.30 -7.50 -0.36
CA LEU A 52 7.13 -6.65 -0.24
C LEU A 52 5.96 -7.31 -0.95
N TYR A 53 4.84 -7.40 -0.24
CA TYR A 53 3.58 -7.92 -0.75
C TYR A 53 2.50 -6.86 -0.55
N ILE A 54 1.62 -6.70 -1.53
CA ILE A 54 0.49 -5.76 -1.44
C ILE A 54 -0.80 -6.53 -1.72
N ASN A 55 -1.90 -6.08 -1.12
CA ASN A 55 -3.22 -6.58 -1.49
C ASN A 55 -3.48 -6.30 -2.99
N PRO A 56 -3.87 -7.29 -3.81
CA PRO A 56 -4.15 -7.08 -5.24
C PRO A 56 -5.21 -6.01 -5.55
N ALA A 57 -6.05 -5.65 -4.57
CA ALA A 57 -7.00 -4.55 -4.72
C ALA A 57 -6.36 -3.15 -4.68
N ILE A 58 -5.09 -3.06 -4.25
CA ILE A 58 -4.30 -1.82 -4.19
C ILE A 58 -3.53 -1.67 -5.50
N LEU A 59 -3.56 -0.47 -6.07
CA LEU A 59 -2.85 -0.15 -7.31
C LEU A 59 -1.60 0.69 -7.01
N LEU A 60 -0.51 0.42 -7.71
CA LEU A 60 0.67 1.29 -7.68
C LEU A 60 0.54 2.35 -8.78
N GLU A 61 0.85 3.60 -8.46
CA GLU A 61 0.81 4.71 -9.43
C GLU A 61 1.67 4.44 -10.67
N SER A 62 2.84 3.82 -10.48
CA SER A 62 3.76 3.49 -11.57
C SER A 62 3.22 2.48 -12.56
N ASP A 63 2.27 1.64 -12.16
CA ASP A 63 1.73 0.63 -13.05
C ASP A 63 0.96 1.33 -14.17
N GLN A 64 0.14 2.34 -13.84
CA GLN A 64 -0.76 3.02 -14.78
C GLN A 64 -1.20 4.42 -14.29
N PRO A 65 -0.39 5.48 -14.46
CA PRO A 65 -0.85 6.83 -14.11
C PRO A 65 -2.07 7.19 -14.97
N ASP A 66 -3.11 7.73 -14.32
CA ASP A 66 -4.34 8.25 -14.94
C ASP A 66 -5.31 7.26 -15.60
N LYS A 67 -5.08 5.93 -15.55
CA LYS A 67 -6.03 4.99 -16.19
C LYS A 67 -7.38 4.88 -15.49
N ILE A 68 -7.43 5.09 -14.17
CA ILE A 68 -8.70 5.15 -13.43
C ILE A 68 -9.52 6.34 -13.93
N ARG A 69 -8.97 7.56 -13.89
CA ARG A 69 -9.60 8.76 -14.45
C ARG A 69 -10.02 8.59 -15.91
N LEU A 70 -9.15 8.02 -16.75
CA LEU A 70 -9.45 7.80 -18.17
C LEU A 70 -10.62 6.82 -18.34
N PHE A 71 -10.60 5.70 -17.63
CA PHE A 71 -11.69 4.71 -17.65
C PHE A 71 -13.02 5.35 -17.27
N PHE A 72 -13.07 6.08 -16.15
CA PHE A 72 -14.31 6.71 -15.70
C PHE A 72 -14.75 7.87 -16.61
N SER A 73 -13.82 8.58 -17.24
CA SER A 73 -14.11 9.59 -18.28
C SER A 73 -14.79 8.97 -19.50
N GLU A 74 -14.23 7.88 -20.05
CA GLU A 74 -14.80 7.19 -21.20
C GLU A 74 -16.12 6.49 -20.87
N ALA A 75 -16.23 5.89 -19.68
CA ALA A 75 -17.47 5.31 -19.18
C ALA A 75 -18.60 6.36 -19.11
N ARG A 76 -18.31 7.56 -18.57
CA ARG A 76 -19.27 8.67 -18.56
C ARG A 76 -19.69 9.08 -19.98
N LYS A 77 -18.76 9.18 -20.93
CA LYS A 77 -19.10 9.49 -22.33
C LYS A 77 -19.99 8.42 -22.96
N LEU A 78 -19.71 7.15 -22.68
CA LEU A 78 -20.51 6.02 -23.19
C LEU A 78 -21.93 6.08 -22.62
N PHE A 79 -22.08 6.23 -21.31
CA PHE A 79 -23.40 6.24 -20.67
C PHE A 79 -24.22 7.49 -20.97
N SER A 80 -23.57 8.62 -21.26
CA SER A 80 -24.27 9.80 -21.80
C SER A 80 -24.83 9.57 -23.20
N LYS A 81 -24.23 8.68 -24.00
CA LYS A 81 -24.70 8.32 -25.35
C LYS A 81 -25.72 7.18 -25.32
N CYS A 82 -25.55 6.23 -24.39
CA CYS A 82 -26.38 5.03 -24.22
C CYS A 82 -26.78 4.88 -22.75
N PRO A 83 -27.76 5.68 -22.25
CA PRO A 83 -28.17 5.67 -20.85
C PRO A 83 -28.64 4.30 -20.34
N GLU A 84 -29.21 3.48 -21.22
CA GLU A 84 -29.65 2.11 -20.95
C GLU A 84 -28.52 1.14 -20.57
N MET A 85 -27.26 1.48 -20.91
CA MET A 85 -26.08 0.71 -20.53
C MET A 85 -25.48 1.13 -19.19
N ALA A 86 -25.97 2.22 -18.58
CA ALA A 86 -25.42 2.70 -17.34
C ALA A 86 -25.63 1.65 -16.22
N PRO A 87 -24.56 1.19 -15.55
CA PRO A 87 -24.66 0.17 -14.50
C PRO A 87 -25.34 0.69 -13.22
N GLY A 88 -25.71 1.97 -13.20
CA GLY A 88 -26.36 2.61 -12.08
C GLY A 88 -26.41 4.13 -12.24
N PRO A 89 -26.78 4.84 -11.15
CA PRO A 89 -26.84 6.30 -11.14
C PRO A 89 -25.45 6.93 -11.33
N VAL A 90 -25.40 8.17 -11.82
CA VAL A 90 -24.14 8.90 -12.08
C VAL A 90 -23.29 9.03 -10.81
N GLU A 91 -23.95 9.18 -9.66
CA GLU A 91 -23.34 9.25 -8.34
C GLU A 91 -22.53 8.00 -8.01
N LEU A 92 -22.97 6.82 -8.47
CA LEU A 92 -22.22 5.57 -8.28
C LEU A 92 -20.90 5.59 -9.04
N LEU A 93 -20.88 6.12 -10.26
CA LEU A 93 -19.64 6.22 -11.05
C LEU A 93 -18.65 7.18 -10.41
N THR A 94 -19.14 8.31 -9.91
CA THR A 94 -18.31 9.27 -9.17
C THR A 94 -17.74 8.66 -7.89
N PHE A 95 -18.57 7.93 -7.12
CA PHE A 95 -18.12 7.22 -5.94
C PHE A 95 -17.03 6.18 -6.27
N LEU A 96 -17.26 5.36 -7.31
CA LEU A 96 -16.30 4.33 -7.71
C LEU A 96 -14.99 4.95 -8.19
N GLU A 97 -15.02 6.04 -8.94
CA GLU A 97 -13.81 6.77 -9.34
C GLU A 97 -13.03 7.25 -8.12
N GLN A 98 -13.70 7.89 -7.16
CA GLN A 98 -13.07 8.37 -5.93
C GLN A 98 -12.51 7.22 -5.08
N TYR A 99 -13.27 6.12 -4.96
CA TYR A 99 -12.86 4.93 -4.22
C TYR A 99 -11.60 4.31 -4.82
N HIS A 100 -11.58 4.09 -6.13
CA HIS A 100 -10.42 3.54 -6.82
C HIS A 100 -9.22 4.48 -6.78
N GLU A 101 -9.42 5.79 -6.92
CA GLU A 101 -8.32 6.77 -6.80
C GLU A 101 -7.71 6.84 -5.40
N ALA A 102 -8.55 6.68 -4.36
CA ALA A 102 -8.08 6.60 -2.99
C ALA A 102 -7.23 5.34 -2.73
N SER A 103 -7.49 4.25 -3.46
CA SER A 103 -6.74 2.99 -3.35
C SER A 103 -5.37 3.00 -4.05
N VAL A 104 -5.07 4.04 -4.84
CA VAL A 104 -3.77 4.18 -5.50
C VAL A 104 -2.70 4.63 -4.50
N ILE A 105 -1.64 3.82 -4.39
CA ILE A 105 -0.42 4.15 -3.67
C ILE A 105 0.50 4.98 -4.55
N ARG A 106 0.94 6.12 -4.01
CA ARG A 106 1.83 7.11 -4.61
C ARG A 106 3.07 7.31 -3.75
N VAL A 107 4.12 7.87 -4.34
CA VAL A 107 5.31 8.27 -3.58
C VAL A 107 4.91 9.33 -2.54
N GLY A 108 5.38 9.16 -1.30
CA GLY A 108 5.04 10.00 -0.16
C GLY A 108 3.84 9.53 0.65
N ASP A 109 3.05 8.57 0.15
CA ASP A 109 1.94 8.00 0.92
C ASP A 109 2.45 7.23 2.15
N MET A 110 1.69 7.29 3.23
CA MET A 110 1.89 6.45 4.41
C MET A 110 1.12 5.14 4.25
N VAL A 111 1.73 4.04 4.67
CA VAL A 111 1.14 2.70 4.60
C VAL A 111 1.27 1.96 5.93
N SER A 112 0.28 1.13 6.23
CA SER A 112 0.31 0.17 7.33
C SER A 112 0.92 -1.14 6.83
N VAL A 113 1.92 -1.65 7.56
CA VAL A 113 2.70 -2.81 7.17
C VAL A 113 2.68 -3.84 8.28
N VAL A 114 2.34 -5.08 7.95
CA VAL A 114 2.56 -6.22 8.85
C VAL A 114 3.86 -6.90 8.46
N LYS A 115 4.78 -7.00 9.42
CA LYS A 115 6.02 -7.74 9.29
C LYS A 115 5.86 -9.13 9.91
N ALA A 116 6.08 -10.16 9.10
CA ALA A 116 6.11 -11.55 9.53
C ALA A 116 7.47 -12.15 9.13
N GLY A 117 8.35 -12.34 10.12
CA GLY A 117 9.73 -12.75 9.85
C GLY A 117 10.48 -11.72 8.98
N ALA A 118 10.79 -12.10 7.74
CA ALA A 118 11.51 -11.28 6.74
C ALA A 118 10.60 -10.75 5.61
N GLU A 119 9.28 -10.96 5.72
CA GLU A 119 8.27 -10.53 4.75
C GLU A 119 7.53 -9.30 5.27
N PHE A 120 7.14 -8.42 4.34
CA PHE A 120 6.49 -7.15 4.62
C PHE A 120 5.21 -7.04 3.80
N TYR A 121 4.07 -7.07 4.48
CA TYR A 121 2.74 -6.99 3.86
C TYR A 121 2.17 -5.60 4.02
N ILE A 122 2.06 -4.85 2.92
CA ILE A 122 1.33 -3.60 2.88
C ILE A 122 -0.17 -3.93 2.91
N GLN A 123 -0.83 -3.63 4.03
CA GLN A 123 -2.25 -3.94 4.21
C GLN A 123 -3.16 -2.85 3.68
N GLU A 124 -2.80 -1.59 3.93
CA GLU A 124 -3.63 -0.44 3.59
C GLU A 124 -2.78 0.84 3.48
N LYS A 125 -3.31 1.79 2.70
CA LYS A 125 -2.85 3.18 2.72
C LYS A 125 -3.47 3.88 3.93
N VAL A 126 -2.64 4.59 4.67
CA VAL A 126 -3.03 5.32 5.88
C VAL A 126 -3.25 6.78 5.53
N VAL A 127 -4.41 7.31 5.91
CA VAL A 127 -4.77 8.72 5.69
C VAL A 127 -4.94 9.40 7.04
N LYS A 128 -4.26 10.53 7.23
CA LYS A 128 -4.42 11.34 8.45
C LYS A 128 -5.80 11.99 8.42
N VAL A 129 -6.60 11.78 9.46
CA VAL A 129 -7.82 12.55 9.69
C VAL A 129 -7.41 13.91 10.28
N SER A 130 -7.83 14.99 9.63
CA SER A 130 -7.62 16.38 10.07
C SER A 130 -8.37 16.68 11.35
#